data_AF-A0A1A9D3C3-F1
#
_entry.id   AF-A0A1A9D3C3-F1
#
_cell.length_a   1.000
_cell.length_b   1.000
_cell.length_c   1.000
_cell.angle_alpha   90.00
_cell.angle_beta   90.00
_cell.angle_gamma   90.00
#
_symmetry.space_group_name_H-M   'P 1'
#
loop_
_entity.id
_entity.type
_entity.pdbx_description
1 polymer ?
#
loop_
_entity_poly.entity_id
_entity_poly.type
_entity_poly.pdbx_seq_one_letter_code
_entity_poly.pdbx_strand_id
1 'polypeptide(L)'
;MTKPRLNFEEHQQLGDRLRDIRDELVHLNVQLANAYPRSGPESAPATELEAAHEAVDRARRGLERALYDEHPRWAATSVYFSRREN
;
A
#
# COMPACT_ATOMS: atom_id res chain seq x y z
N MET A 1 5.80 18.51 -22.90
CA MET A 1 6.58 17.26 -22.75
C MET A 1 5.85 16.37 -21.77
N THR A 2 5.43 15.18 -22.20
CA THR A 2 4.83 14.16 -21.32
C THR A 2 5.96 13.48 -20.54
N LYS A 3 5.79 13.31 -19.22
CA LYS A 3 6.76 12.55 -18.41
C LYS A 3 6.76 11.07 -18.86
N PRO A 4 7.92 10.40 -18.88
CA PRO A 4 7.95 8.96 -19.15
C PRO A 4 7.13 8.22 -18.08
N ARG A 5 6.37 7.21 -18.53
CA ARG A 5 5.66 6.27 -17.65
C ARG A 5 6.64 5.27 -17.05
N LEU A 6 6.20 4.58 -15.99
CA LEU A 6 7.01 3.55 -15.35
C LEU A 6 7.17 2.35 -16.30
N ASN A 7 8.34 1.73 -16.28
CA ASN A 7 8.52 0.41 -16.86
C ASN A 7 8.06 -0.67 -15.87
N PHE A 8 7.98 -1.92 -16.33
CA PHE A 8 7.48 -3.02 -15.51
C PHE A 8 8.30 -3.28 -14.24
N GLU A 9 9.62 -3.20 -14.31
CA GLU A 9 10.50 -3.39 -13.16
C GLU A 9 10.27 -2.29 -12.11
N GLU A 10 10.10 -1.04 -12.55
CA GLU A 10 9.75 0.08 -11.68
C GLU A 10 8.38 -0.11 -11.01
N HIS A 11 7.39 -0.68 -11.73
CA HIS A 11 6.12 -1.06 -11.14
C HIS A 11 6.28 -2.12 -10.04
N GLN A 12 7.12 -3.14 -10.26
CA GLN A 12 7.41 -4.18 -9.25
C GLN A 12 8.09 -3.59 -8.02
N GLN A 13 9.15 -2.79 -8.20
CA GLN A 13 9.86 -2.15 -7.10
C GLN A 13 8.94 -1.24 -6.27
N LEU A 14 8.03 -0.50 -6.92
CA LEU A 14 7.02 0.30 -6.22
C LEU A 14 6.00 -0.56 -5.51
N GLY A 15 5.56 -1.66 -6.12
CA GLY A 15 4.65 -2.63 -5.50
C GLY A 15 5.22 -3.22 -4.21
N ASP A 16 6.49 -3.64 -4.23
CA ASP A 16 7.19 -4.17 -3.06
C ASP A 16 7.31 -3.12 -1.96
N ARG A 17 7.76 -1.90 -2.29
CA ARG A 17 7.88 -0.81 -1.30
C ARG A 17 6.54 -0.43 -0.66
N LEU A 18 5.47 -0.35 -1.45
CA LEU A 18 4.14 -0.03 -0.94
C LEU A 18 3.56 -1.16 -0.09
N ARG A 19 3.87 -2.41 -0.41
CA ARG A 19 3.53 -3.57 0.44
C ARG A 19 4.25 -3.47 1.78
N ASP A 20 5.56 -3.22 1.80
CA ASP A 20 6.34 -3.13 3.03
C ASP A 20 5.85 -2.00 3.94
N ILE A 21 5.54 -0.83 3.38
CA ILE A 21 4.93 0.29 4.14
C ILE A 21 3.58 -0.11 4.73
N ARG A 22 2.74 -0.78 3.94
CA ARG A 22 1.43 -1.23 4.42
C ARG A 22 1.55 -2.22 5.58
N ASP A 23 2.46 -3.17 5.48
CA ASP A 23 2.66 -4.18 6.51
C ASP A 23 3.17 -3.55 7.82
N GLU A 24 4.07 -2.56 7.72
CA GLU A 24 4.52 -1.77 8.88
C GLU A 24 3.37 -0.98 9.51
N LEU A 25 2.52 -0.32 8.71
CA LEU A 25 1.34 0.39 9.22
C LEU A 25 0.37 -0.53 9.97
N VAL A 26 0.16 -1.76 9.47
CA VAL A 26 -0.64 -2.77 10.17
C VAL A 26 0.02 -3.16 11.49
N HIS A 27 1.34 -3.39 11.48
CA HIS A 27 2.07 -3.77 12.68
C HIS A 27 1.97 -2.70 13.77
N LEU A 28 2.20 -1.42 13.41
CA LEU A 28 2.05 -0.29 14.32
C LEU A 28 0.62 -0.15 14.84
N ASN A 29 -0.39 -0.32 13.99
CA ASN A 29 -1.79 -0.31 14.43
C ASN A 29 -2.10 -1.40 15.46
N VAL A 30 -1.55 -2.60 15.29
CA VAL A 30 -1.68 -3.68 16.28
C VAL A 30 -0.98 -3.30 17.58
N GLN A 31 0.21 -2.71 17.54
CA GLN A 31 0.89 -2.24 18.75
C GLN A 31 0.07 -1.19 19.50
N LEU A 32 -0.47 -0.19 18.80
CA LEU A 32 -1.31 0.85 19.40
C LEU A 32 -2.61 0.27 19.98
N ALA A 33 -3.26 -0.66 19.27
CA ALA A 33 -4.48 -1.30 19.73
C ALA A 33 -4.30 -2.16 20.99
N ASN A 34 -3.06 -2.55 21.30
CA ASN A 34 -2.70 -3.24 22.53
C ASN A 34 -2.28 -2.28 23.66
N ALA A 35 -1.79 -1.08 23.32
CA ALA A 35 -1.26 -0.11 24.28
C ALA A 35 -2.29 0.94 24.73
N TYR A 36 -3.23 1.32 23.85
CA TYR A 36 -4.17 2.42 24.06
C TYR A 36 -5.62 2.00 23.79
N PRO A 37 -6.60 2.68 24.43
CA PRO A 37 -8.01 2.50 24.11
C PRO A 37 -8.31 2.79 22.63
N ARG A 38 -9.23 2.01 22.04
CA ARG A 38 -9.66 2.17 20.64
C ARG A 38 -10.66 3.31 20.41
N SER A 39 -10.97 4.09 21.44
CA SER A 39 -11.92 5.19 21.40
C SER A 39 -11.50 6.32 22.32
N GLY A 40 -11.91 7.54 21.99
CA GLY A 40 -11.59 8.74 22.75
C GLY A 40 -10.29 9.40 22.27
N PRO A 41 -9.78 10.43 22.98
CA PRO A 41 -8.64 11.21 22.51
C PRO A 41 -7.36 10.38 22.29
N GLU A 42 -7.16 9.32 23.09
CA GLU A 42 -5.99 8.43 23.00
C GLU A 42 -6.01 7.52 21.76
N SER A 43 -7.16 7.38 21.08
CA SER A 43 -7.24 6.58 19.84
C SER A 43 -6.76 7.35 18.60
N ALA A 44 -6.53 8.67 18.71
CA ALA A 44 -6.17 9.51 17.58
C ALA A 44 -4.97 8.99 16.77
N PRO A 45 -3.85 8.52 17.38
CA PRO A 45 -2.73 7.98 16.60
C PRO A 45 -3.11 6.74 15.79
N ALA A 46 -3.96 5.85 16.32
CA ALA A 46 -4.40 4.66 15.59
C ALA A 46 -5.31 5.03 14.41
N THR A 47 -6.19 6.02 14.59
CA THR A 47 -7.03 6.56 13.49
C THR A 47 -6.19 7.14 12.35
N GLU A 48 -5.12 7.87 12.66
CA GLU A 48 -4.23 8.43 11.63
C GLU A 48 -3.44 7.33 10.89
N LEU A 49 -2.99 6.29 11.59
CA LEU A 49 -2.31 5.16 10.96
C LEU A 49 -3.26 4.32 10.09
N GLU A 50 -4.52 4.15 10.51
CA GLU A 50 -5.55 3.55 9.67
C GLU A 50 -5.82 4.37 8.40
N ALA A 51 -5.92 5.70 8.51
CA ALA A 51 -6.06 6.58 7.35
C ALA A 51 -4.86 6.49 6.39
N ALA A 52 -3.64 6.39 6.93
CA ALA A 52 -2.42 6.17 6.14
C ALA A 52 -2.43 4.81 5.44
N HIS A 53 -2.86 3.75 6.13
CA HIS A 53 -2.99 2.41 5.57
C HIS A 53 -3.94 2.39 4.37
N GLU A 54 -5.12 3.01 4.51
CA GLU A 54 -6.07 3.13 3.42
C GLU A 54 -5.52 3.95 2.25
N ALA A 55 -4.76 5.02 2.52
CA ALA A 55 -4.14 5.83 1.49
C ALA A 55 -3.13 5.03 0.65
N VAL A 56 -2.34 4.16 1.30
CA VAL A 56 -1.43 3.24 0.62
C VAL A 56 -2.21 2.24 -0.22
N ASP A 57 -3.29 1.65 0.30
CA ASP A 57 -4.11 0.72 -0.47
C ASP A 57 -4.81 1.39 -1.66
N ARG A 58 -5.21 2.67 -1.55
CA ARG A 58 -5.71 3.45 -2.70
C ARG A 58 -4.62 3.69 -3.74
N ALA A 59 -3.39 4.02 -3.32
CA ALA A 59 -2.27 4.20 -4.23
C ALA A 59 -1.93 2.91 -5.00
N ARG A 60 -1.93 1.76 -4.32
CA ARG A 60 -1.70 0.43 -4.94
C ARG A 60 -2.75 0.11 -6.01
N ARG A 61 -4.04 0.35 -5.73
CA ARG A 61 -5.13 0.18 -6.73
C ARG A 61 -4.97 1.13 -7.91
N GLY A 62 -4.58 2.38 -7.66
CA GLY A 62 -4.35 3.37 -8.71
C GLY A 62 -3.23 2.95 -9.66
N LEU A 63 -2.13 2.44 -9.11
CA LEU A 63 -0.99 1.97 -9.88
C LEU A 63 -1.24 0.63 -10.58
N GLU A 64 -2.00 -0.29 -9.97
CA GLU A 64 -2.46 -1.51 -10.64
C GLU A 64 -3.27 -1.16 -11.89
N ARG A 65 -4.22 -0.22 -11.78
CA ARG A 65 -4.98 0.25 -12.93
C ARG A 65 -4.08 0.87 -14.01
N ALA A 66 -3.12 1.70 -13.61
CA ALA A 66 -2.15 2.29 -14.54
C ALA A 66 -1.32 1.21 -15.24
N LEU A 67 -0.88 0.16 -14.52
CA LEU A 67 -0.16 -0.97 -15.10
C LEU A 67 -1.01 -1.72 -16.13
N TYR A 68 -2.31 -1.94 -15.86
CA TYR A 68 -3.23 -2.53 -16.83
C TYR A 68 -3.37 -1.69 -18.10
N ASP A 69 -3.41 -0.36 -17.97
CA ASP A 69 -3.55 0.56 -19.10
C ASP A 69 -2.24 0.68 -19.91
N GLU A 70 -1.08 0.68 -19.24
CA GLU A 70 0.23 0.95 -19.84
C GLU A 70 0.92 -0.33 -20.36
N HIS A 71 0.76 -1.45 -19.65
CA HIS A 71 1.52 -2.69 -19.85
C HIS A 71 0.61 -3.94 -19.79
N PRO A 72 -0.44 -4.05 -20.62
CA PRO A 72 -1.48 -5.06 -20.47
C PRO A 72 -0.98 -6.51 -20.55
N ARG A 73 0.16 -6.76 -21.22
CA ARG A 73 0.77 -8.10 -21.31
C ARG A 73 1.44 -8.56 -20.01
N TRP A 74 1.84 -7.62 -19.15
CA TRP A 74 2.52 -7.89 -17.89
C TRP A 74 1.68 -7.50 -16.68
N ALA A 75 0.51 -6.92 -16.90
CA ALA A 75 -0.41 -6.51 -15.86
C ALA A 75 -0.95 -7.72 -15.09
N ALA A 76 -0.54 -7.80 -13.82
CA ALA A 76 -1.03 -8.80 -12.89
C ALA A 76 -1.24 -8.15 -11.53
N THR A 77 -2.35 -8.50 -10.88
CA THR A 77 -2.66 -8.06 -9.51
C THR A 77 -1.54 -8.35 -8.53
N SER A 78 -0.76 -9.42 -8.75
CA SER A 78 0.40 -9.77 -7.92
C SER A 78 1.50 -8.70 -7.89
N VAL A 79 1.60 -7.81 -8.88
CA VAL A 79 2.61 -6.73 -8.89
C VAL A 79 2.39 -5.77 -7.73
N TYR A 80 1.13 -5.40 -7.46
CA TYR A 80 0.79 -4.51 -6.37
C TYR A 80 0.22 -5.21 -5.15
N PHE A 81 -0.32 -6.42 -5.28
CA PHE A 81 -1.03 -7.15 -4.23
C PHE A 81 -0.51 -8.58 -4.00
N SER A 82 0.76 -8.85 -4.31
CA SER A 82 1.38 -10.15 -3.97
C SER A 82 1.20 -10.49 -2.50
N ARG A 83 0.73 -11.71 -2.22
CA ARG A 83 0.90 -12.34 -0.91
C ARG A 83 2.36 -12.75 -0.79
N ARG A 84 2.97 -12.52 0.38
CA ARG A 84 4.14 -13.30 0.77
C ARG A 84 3.72 -14.77 0.83
N GLU A 85 4.43 -15.63 0.11
CA GLU A 85 4.49 -17.04 0.49
C GLU A 85 5.26 -17.07 1.81
N ASN A 86 4.61 -17.61 2.85
CA ASN A 86 5.18 -17.76 4.19
C ASN A 86 6.16 -18.94 4.21
#